data_AF-A0A380TK74-F1
#
_entry.id   AF-A0A380TK74-F1
#
_cell.length_a   1.000
_cell.length_b   1.000
_cell.length_c   1.000
_cell.angle_alpha   90.00
_cell.angle_beta   90.00
_cell.angle_gamma   90.00
#
_symmetry.space_group_name_H-M   'P 1'
#
loop_
_entity.id
_entity.type
_entity.pdbx_description
1 polymer ?
#
loop_
_entity_poly.entity_id
_entity_poly.type
_entity_poly.pdbx_seq_one_letter_code
_entity_poly.pdbx_strand_id
1 'polypeptide(L)'
;MPGTDTSVPELTHVSRFGLWLLLDDEEFFLPFEQFPWFRRATIEQLSVIERPTSDHLYWPLLDVDVAVQSIRKPSDFPLVAKDASQPSAPADAPEAARR
;
A
#
# COMPACT_ATOMS: atom_id res chain seq x y z
N MET A 1 26.48 -21.94 -3.02
CA MET A 1 25.54 -21.39 -4.01
C MET A 1 24.24 -21.11 -3.27
N PRO A 2 23.83 -19.87 -3.02
CA PRO A 2 22.44 -19.64 -2.67
C PRO A 2 21.64 -19.63 -3.99
N GLY A 3 20.75 -20.59 -4.15
CA GLY A 3 19.64 -20.45 -5.08
C GLY A 3 18.80 -19.30 -4.55
N THR A 4 18.88 -18.16 -5.21
CA THR A 4 17.95 -17.06 -4.94
C THR A 4 16.68 -17.43 -5.67
N ASP A 5 15.86 -18.28 -5.04
CA ASP A 5 14.42 -18.30 -5.26
C ASP A 5 13.91 -16.92 -4.82
N THR A 6 14.21 -15.89 -5.59
CA THR A 6 13.54 -14.60 -5.49
C THR A 6 12.14 -14.89 -5.99
N SER A 7 11.27 -15.30 -5.07
CA SER A 7 9.85 -15.51 -5.37
C SER A 7 9.35 -14.26 -6.08
N VAL A 8 8.98 -14.44 -7.34
CA VAL A 8 8.57 -13.36 -8.21
C VAL A 8 7.23 -12.86 -7.65
N PRO A 9 7.06 -11.55 -7.43
CA PRO A 9 5.76 -11.01 -7.05
C PRO A 9 4.74 -11.29 -8.15
N GLU A 10 3.64 -11.94 -7.80
CA GLU A 10 2.58 -12.27 -8.74
C GLU A 10 1.28 -11.58 -8.36
N LEU A 11 0.62 -10.97 -9.35
CA LEU A 11 -0.70 -10.38 -9.16
C LEU A 11 -1.77 -11.49 -9.18
N THR A 12 -2.37 -11.79 -8.03
CA THR A 12 -3.38 -12.86 -7.93
C THR A 12 -4.79 -12.37 -8.23
N HIS A 13 -5.15 -11.18 -7.77
CA HIS A 13 -6.50 -10.67 -7.94
C HIS A 13 -6.57 -9.15 -7.93
N VAL A 14 -7.48 -8.57 -8.72
CA VAL A 14 -7.77 -7.14 -8.71
C VAL A 14 -9.26 -6.94 -8.47
N SER A 15 -9.58 -6.15 -7.45
CA SER A 15 -10.95 -5.79 -7.07
C SER A 15 -11.16 -4.28 -7.17
N ARG A 16 -12.41 -3.83 -7.04
CA ARG A 16 -12.73 -2.39 -7.00
C ARG A 16 -12.16 -1.65 -5.78
N PHE A 17 -11.74 -2.38 -4.75
CA PHE A 17 -11.27 -1.83 -3.48
C PHE A 17 -9.74 -1.85 -3.35
N GLY A 18 -9.07 -2.68 -4.14
CA GLY A 18 -7.64 -2.95 -3.99
C GLY A 18 -7.21 -4.13 -4.84
N LEU A 19 -5.92 -4.44 -4.76
CA LEU A 19 -5.29 -5.57 -5.45
C LEU A 19 -4.69 -6.55 -4.44
N TRP A 20 -4.57 -7.80 -4.87
CA TRP A 20 -3.95 -8.90 -4.14
C TRP A 20 -2.69 -9.33 -4.88
N LEU A 21 -1.61 -9.49 -4.12
CA LEU A 21 -0.30 -9.81 -4.64
C LEU A 21 0.28 -10.96 -3.82
N LEU A 22 0.70 -12.02 -4.48
CA LEU A 22 1.39 -13.15 -3.87
C LEU A 22 2.89 -12.89 -3.90
N LEU A 23 3.52 -12.92 -2.74
CA LEU A 23 4.95 -12.70 -2.56
C LEU A 23 5.49 -13.70 -1.56
N ASP A 24 6.47 -14.51 -1.94
CA ASP A 24 7.07 -15.54 -1.07
C ASP A 24 6.00 -16.47 -0.44
N ASP A 25 5.05 -16.95 -1.25
CA ASP A 25 3.88 -17.75 -0.84
C ASP A 25 2.90 -17.05 0.13
N GLU A 26 3.06 -15.75 0.36
CA GLU A 26 2.19 -14.94 1.22
C GLU A 26 1.36 -13.97 0.37
N GLU A 27 0.03 -13.99 0.56
CA GLU A 27 -0.87 -13.06 -0.13
C GLU A 27 -1.01 -11.73 0.63
N PHE A 28 -0.81 -10.65 -0.11
CA PHE A 28 -0.83 -9.29 0.38
C PHE A 28 -1.95 -8.49 -0.27
N PHE A 29 -2.79 -7.87 0.56
CA PHE A 29 -3.84 -6.99 0.10
C PHE A 29 -3.40 -5.52 0.13
N LEU A 30 -3.44 -4.86 -1.04
CA LEU A 30 -3.13 -3.45 -1.21
C LEU A 30 -4.42 -2.67 -1.51
N PRO A 31 -5.00 -1.96 -0.53
CA PRO A 31 -6.21 -1.18 -0.73
C PRO A 31 -5.95 0.10 -1.53
N PHE A 32 -6.79 0.39 -2.51
CA PHE A 32 -6.70 1.61 -3.33
C PHE A 32 -6.93 2.90 -2.53
N GLU A 33 -7.49 2.82 -1.32
CA GLU A 33 -7.58 3.96 -0.41
C GLU A 33 -6.21 4.44 0.06
N GLN A 34 -5.27 3.51 0.27
CA GLN A 34 -3.89 3.83 0.62
C GLN A 34 -3.02 4.04 -0.62
N PHE A 35 -3.37 3.37 -1.72
CA PHE A 35 -2.62 3.40 -2.97
C PHE A 35 -3.50 3.85 -4.15
N PRO A 36 -3.89 5.14 -4.23
CA PRO A 36 -4.86 5.63 -5.22
C PRO A 36 -4.35 5.59 -6.67
N TRP A 37 -3.03 5.61 -6.88
CA TRP A 37 -2.38 5.43 -8.18
C TRP A 37 -2.77 4.13 -8.89
N PHE A 38 -2.99 3.03 -8.16
CA PHE A 38 -3.43 1.77 -8.75
C PHE A 38 -4.88 1.80 -9.24
N ARG A 39 -5.70 2.74 -8.75
CA ARG A 39 -7.11 2.87 -9.15
C ARG A 39 -7.29 3.20 -10.63
N ARG A 40 -6.27 3.79 -11.26
CA ARG A 40 -6.27 4.16 -12.69
C ARG A 40 -5.36 3.27 -13.54
N ALA A 41 -4.68 2.30 -12.93
CA ALA A 41 -3.81 1.37 -13.62
C ALA A 41 -4.60 0.29 -14.35
N THR A 42 -4.08 -0.18 -15.48
CA THR A 42 -4.63 -1.35 -16.19
C THR A 42 -4.13 -2.65 -15.58
N ILE A 43 -4.83 -3.76 -15.84
CA ILE A 43 -4.39 -5.09 -15.38
C ILE A 43 -2.98 -5.40 -15.91
N GLU A 44 -2.71 -5.09 -17.18
CA GLU A 44 -1.38 -5.28 -17.77
C GLU A 44 -0.30 -4.51 -17.01
N GLN A 45 -0.55 -3.25 -16.67
CA GLN A 45 0.37 -2.46 -15.86
C GLN A 45 0.57 -3.05 -14.47
N LEU A 46 -0.51 -3.49 -13.81
CA LEU A 46 -0.45 -4.09 -12.47
C LEU A 46 0.24 -5.46 -12.46
N SER A 47 0.15 -6.22 -13.55
CA SER A 47 0.79 -7.54 -13.69
C SER A 47 2.29 -7.44 -13.91
N VAL A 48 2.80 -6.32 -14.43
CA VAL A 48 4.23 -6.09 -14.64
C VAL A 48 4.82 -5.50 -13.37
N ILE A 49 5.31 -6.38 -12.50
CA ILE A 49 5.93 -6.03 -11.22
C ILE A 49 7.39 -6.48 -11.25
N GLU A 50 8.28 -5.58 -10.88
CA GLU A 50 9.69 -5.85 -10.63
C GLU A 50 9.97 -5.83 -9.13
N ARG A 51 10.84 -6.72 -8.68
CA ARG A 51 11.29 -6.79 -7.28
C ARG A 51 12.79 -6.50 -7.23
N PRO A 52 13.22 -5.22 -7.29
CA PRO A 52 14.64 -4.89 -7.24
C PRO A 52 15.27 -5.28 -5.89
N THR A 53 14.48 -5.28 -4.81
CA THR A 53 14.92 -5.73 -3.48
C THR A 53 13.84 -6.55 -2.80
N SER A 54 14.20 -7.40 -1.84
CA SER A 54 13.24 -8.24 -1.12
C SER A 54 12.14 -7.45 -0.41
N ASP A 55 12.40 -6.19 -0.05
CA ASP A 55 11.48 -5.30 0.65
C ASP A 55 10.79 -4.27 -0.25
N HIS A 56 11.11 -4.17 -1.55
CA HIS A 56 10.48 -3.21 -2.45
C HIS A 56 9.98 -3.84 -3.75
N LEU A 57 8.74 -3.48 -4.08
CA LEU A 57 8.06 -3.79 -5.32
C LEU A 57 8.04 -2.53 -6.18
N TYR A 58 8.28 -2.69 -7.47
CA TYR A 58 8.34 -1.59 -8.42
C TYR A 58 7.49 -1.92 -9.64
N TRP A 59 6.60 -1.01 -10.03
CA TRP A 59 5.80 -1.12 -11.24
C TRP A 59 6.41 -0.22 -12.31
N PRO A 60 7.27 -0.74 -13.20
CA PRO A 60 7.96 0.07 -14.21
C PRO A 60 7.01 0.74 -15.20
N LEU A 61 5.83 0.16 -15.44
CA LEU A 61 4.83 0.74 -16.34
C LEU A 61 3.99 1.85 -15.69
N LEU A 62 4.02 1.96 -14.36
CA LEU A 62 3.33 3.00 -13.59
C LEU A 62 4.29 4.01 -12.99
N ASP A 63 5.59 3.69 -12.95
CA ASP A 63 6.61 4.45 -12.21
C ASP A 63 6.26 4.55 -10.71
N VAL A 64 5.74 3.46 -10.14
CA VAL A 64 5.30 3.40 -8.73
C VAL A 64 6.14 2.39 -7.97
N ASP A 65 6.71 2.82 -6.85
CA ASP A 65 7.35 1.93 -5.88
C ASP A 65 6.46 1.70 -4.64
N VAL A 66 6.44 0.46 -4.15
CA VAL A 66 5.73 0.09 -2.91
C VAL A 66 6.66 -0.76 -2.06
N ALA A 67 6.89 -0.30 -0.83
CA ALA A 67 7.60 -1.09 0.16
C ALA A 67 6.70 -2.19 0.74
N VAL A 68 7.21 -3.43 0.81
CA VAL A 68 6.57 -4.58 1.47
C VAL A 68 6.28 -4.25 2.94
N GLN A 69 7.15 -3.46 3.57
CA GLN A 69 6.94 -2.98 4.94
C GLN A 69 5.66 -2.12 5.08
N SER A 70 5.33 -1.28 4.09
CA SER A 70 4.09 -0.49 4.10
C SER A 70 2.85 -1.36 3.97
N ILE A 71 2.96 -2.50 3.29
CA ILE A 71 1.87 -3.49 3.19
C ILE A 71 1.72 -4.26 4.51
N ARG A 72 2.82 -4.66 5.14
CA ARG A 72 2.83 -5.38 6.43
C ARG A 72 2.43 -4.50 7.61
N LYS A 73 2.79 -3.22 7.58
CA LYS A 73 2.50 -2.23 8.62
C LYS A 73 1.86 -0.97 8.01
N PRO A 74 0.61 -1.05 7.57
CA PRO A 74 -0.10 0.12 7.04
C PRO A 74 -0.26 1.24 8.08
N SER A 75 -0.25 0.89 9.38
CA SER A 75 -0.37 1.86 10.49
C SER A 75 0.85 2.75 10.71
N ASP A 76 2.05 2.32 10.29
CA ASP A 76 3.30 3.09 10.45
C ASP A 76 3.54 4.06 9.27
N PHE A 77 2.94 3.78 8.11
CA PHE A 77 3.17 4.51 6.87
C PHE A 77 1.86 5.02 6.26
N PRO A 78 1.25 6.10 6.80
CA PRO A 78 0.16 6.78 6.11
C PRO A 78 0.72 7.42 4.82
N LEU A 79 0.66 6.68 3.72
CA LEU A 79 1.07 7.12 2.38
C LEU A 79 0.12 8.15 1.77
N VAL A 80 -1.02 8.36 2.42
CA VAL A 80 -1.86 9.53 2.22
C VAL A 80 -1.30 10.62 3.13
N ALA A 81 -0.42 11.47 2.59
CA ALA A 81 -0.20 12.78 3.19
C ALA A 81 -1.59 13.39 3.35
N LYS A 82 -2.04 13.57 4.60
CA LYS A 82 -3.24 14.34 4.88
C LYS A 82 -3.09 15.62 4.09
N ASP A 83 -3.96 15.80 3.10
CA ASP A 83 -4.22 17.09 2.52
C ASP A 83 -4.29 18.06 3.70
N ALA A 84 -3.41 19.06 3.75
CA ALA A 84 -3.29 20.02 4.85
C ALA A 84 -4.50 21.00 4.87
N SER A 85 -5.67 20.47 4.56
CA SER A 85 -6.94 21.16 4.33
C SER A 85 -8.05 20.59 5.23
N GLN A 86 -7.71 19.87 6.30
CA GLN A 86 -8.64 19.63 7.41
C GLN A 86 -8.15 20.39 8.65
N PRO A 87 -8.85 21.47 9.07
CA PRO A 87 -8.55 22.10 10.34
C PRO A 87 -8.82 21.07 11.44
N SER A 88 -7.80 20.76 12.22
CA SER A 88 -7.91 20.07 13.50
C SER A 88 -9.01 20.75 14.30
N ALA A 89 -10.17 20.09 14.41
CA ALA A 89 -11.24 20.57 15.27
C ALA A 89 -10.68 20.70 16.70
N PRO A 90 -10.91 21.82 17.38
CA PRO A 90 -10.45 21.99 18.75
C PRO A 90 -11.15 20.99 19.66
N ALA A 91 -10.39 20.47 20.62
CA ALA A 91 -10.88 19.65 21.71
C ALA A 91 -11.97 20.41 22.48
N ASP A 92 -13.23 20.11 22.18
CA ASP A 92 -14.37 20.48 23.01
C ASP A 92 -14.41 19.53 24.20
N ALA A 93 -13.90 20.01 25.32
CA ALA A 93 -14.19 19.45 26.64
C ALA A 93 -14.51 20.63 27.56
N PRO A 94 -15.80 20.95 27.79
CA PRO A 94 -16.17 21.73 28.96
C PRO A 94 -16.19 20.77 30.16
N GLU A 95 -15.16 20.86 30.98
CA GLU A 95 -15.16 20.36 32.36
C GLU A 95 -16.21 21.15 33.16
N ALA A 96 -17.47 20.73 33.05
CA ALA A 96 -18.56 21.28 33.85
C ALA A 96 -18.57 20.62 35.24
N ALA A 97 -17.90 21.30 36.17
CA ALA A 97 -18.24 21.46 37.57
C ALA A 97 -19.39 20.58 38.10
N ARG A 98 -19.04 19.50 38.82
CA ARG A 98 -19.95 18.89 39.80
C ARG A 98 -19.67 19.54 41.16
N ARG A 99 -20.60 20.41 41.56
CA ARG A 99 -20.85 20.79 42.96
C ARG A 99 -21.40 19.61 43.75
#